data_AF-A0A1J5WF81-F1
#
_entry.id   AF-A0A1J5WF81-F1
#
_cell.length_a   1.000
_cell.length_b   1.000
_cell.length_c   1.000
_cell.angle_alpha   90.00
_cell.angle_beta   90.00
_cell.angle_gamma   90.00
#
_symmetry.space_group_name_H-M   'P 1'
#
loop_
_entity.id
_entity.type
_entity.pdbx_description
1 polymer ?
#
loop_
_entity_poly.entity_id
_entity_poly.type
_entity_poly.pdbx_seq_one_letter_code
_entity_poly.pdbx_strand_id
1 'polypeptide(L)'
;MHGEEGNRLGLKLPYGASLFVREENSCYLELFDLIETRIKRLAVSSFDITQMNLKNTHVEELVLVDEEALEFFYNSTENSEFYVEKVSFGNKLNPKSETFLRLIERVHEGETAAPRKIKNLVLGRNSFFGFLEKTRRISQRKIHVEEVVVTQNGKGTGPETSTRIVVSKKISITGNARVLLFIELGPELNHLDIDELQRQCRSPRIVLRSTS
;
A
#
# COMPACT_ATOMS: atom_id res chain seq x y z
N MET A 1 38.61 -28.69 -25.65
CA MET A 1 37.28 -28.22 -26.10
C MET A 1 36.83 -27.17 -25.11
N HIS A 2 36.91 -25.89 -25.47
CA HIS A 2 36.33 -24.80 -24.70
C HIS A 2 34.81 -24.96 -24.79
N GLY A 3 34.16 -25.22 -23.65
CA GLY A 3 32.71 -25.13 -23.58
C GLY A 3 32.34 -23.67 -23.72
N GLU A 4 31.65 -23.35 -24.81
CA GLU A 4 31.03 -22.05 -25.03
C GLU A 4 30.18 -21.72 -23.79
N GLU A 5 30.56 -20.67 -23.07
CA GLU A 5 29.65 -19.95 -22.17
C GLU A 5 28.51 -19.44 -23.03
N GLY A 6 27.47 -20.27 -23.15
CA GLY A 6 26.23 -19.90 -23.80
C GLY A 6 25.72 -18.64 -23.13
N ASN A 7 25.79 -17.54 -23.87
CA ASN A 7 25.33 -16.22 -23.47
C ASN A 7 23.82 -16.31 -23.18
N ARG A 8 23.45 -16.70 -21.95
CA ARG A 8 22.07 -16.75 -21.45
C ARG A 8 21.62 -15.31 -21.22
N LEU A 9 21.42 -14.58 -22.32
CA LEU A 9 20.73 -13.30 -22.30
C LEU A 9 19.28 -13.61 -21.94
N GLY A 10 18.98 -13.56 -20.63
CA GLY A 10 17.61 -13.66 -20.14
C GLY A 10 16.71 -12.66 -20.86
N LEU A 11 15.41 -12.97 -20.93
CA LEU A 11 14.45 -12.11 -21.60
C LEU A 11 14.38 -10.76 -20.87
N LYS A 12 14.73 -9.67 -21.58
CA LYS A 12 14.59 -8.32 -21.04
C LYS A 12 13.12 -7.90 -21.06
N LEU A 13 12.68 -7.31 -19.96
CA LEU A 13 11.34 -6.75 -19.89
C LEU A 13 11.30 -5.35 -20.54
N PRO A 14 10.33 -5.09 -21.43
CA PRO A 14 10.11 -3.75 -21.91
C PRO A 14 9.62 -2.85 -20.76
N TYR A 15 10.04 -1.60 -20.78
CA TYR A 15 9.52 -0.61 -19.84
C TYR A 15 8.00 -0.50 -19.95
N GLY A 16 7.33 -0.35 -18.80
CA GLY A 16 5.87 -0.36 -18.73
C GLY A 16 5.29 -1.74 -18.40
N ALA A 17 6.10 -2.80 -18.46
CA ALA A 17 5.68 -4.13 -18.05
C ALA A 17 5.25 -4.16 -16.57
N SER A 18 4.23 -4.97 -16.30
CA SER A 18 3.78 -5.31 -14.97
C SER A 18 4.01 -6.79 -14.73
N LEU A 19 4.58 -7.14 -13.60
CA LEU A 19 4.79 -8.52 -13.19
C LEU A 19 3.87 -8.85 -12.02
N PHE A 20 3.43 -10.10 -11.99
CA PHE A 20 2.78 -10.68 -10.82
C PHE A 20 3.44 -11.99 -10.46
N VAL A 21 4.07 -12.01 -9.29
CA VAL A 21 4.88 -13.12 -8.81
C VAL A 21 4.22 -13.73 -7.58
N ARG A 22 4.13 -15.05 -7.59
CA ARG A 22 3.73 -15.92 -6.49
C ARG A 22 4.71 -17.07 -6.38
N GLU A 23 4.69 -17.76 -5.26
CA GLU A 23 5.45 -19.01 -5.09
C GLU A 23 5.25 -19.96 -6.28
N GLU A 24 4.01 -20.17 -6.74
CA GLU A 24 3.71 -21.17 -7.76
C GLU A 24 4.24 -20.84 -9.15
N ASN A 25 4.48 -19.56 -9.45
CA ASN A 25 4.98 -19.11 -10.76
C ASN A 25 6.42 -18.57 -10.72
N SER A 26 7.07 -18.66 -9.55
CA SER A 26 8.42 -18.15 -9.33
C SER A 26 9.47 -18.82 -10.23
N CYS A 27 9.26 -20.08 -10.62
CA CYS A 27 10.18 -20.80 -11.53
C CYS A 27 10.36 -20.11 -12.90
N TYR A 28 9.39 -19.29 -13.34
CA TYR A 28 9.52 -18.55 -14.60
C TYR A 28 10.42 -17.32 -14.49
N LEU A 29 10.80 -16.90 -13.28
CA LEU A 29 11.67 -15.75 -13.07
C LEU A 29 13.08 -15.98 -13.64
N GLU A 30 13.55 -17.23 -13.65
CA GLU A 30 14.86 -17.61 -14.23
C GLU A 30 14.96 -17.30 -15.74
N LEU A 31 13.82 -17.10 -16.41
CA LEU A 31 13.78 -16.77 -17.83
C LEU A 31 14.05 -15.29 -18.11
N PHE A 32 13.94 -14.41 -17.11
CA PHE A 32 14.02 -12.97 -17.28
C PHE A 32 15.33 -12.41 -16.74
N ASP A 33 15.94 -11.50 -17.49
CA ASP A 33 17.01 -10.63 -16.99
C ASP A 33 16.36 -9.35 -16.43
N LEU A 34 16.30 -9.27 -15.10
CA LEU A 34 15.68 -8.15 -14.39
C LEU A 34 16.72 -7.11 -13.94
N ILE A 35 18.03 -7.35 -14.10
CA ILE A 35 19.08 -6.43 -13.66
C ILE A 35 19.03 -5.13 -14.46
N GLU A 36 19.21 -3.99 -13.78
CA GLU A 36 19.23 -2.66 -14.40
C GLU A 36 17.97 -2.36 -15.22
N THR A 37 16.83 -2.95 -14.83
CA THR A 37 15.56 -2.72 -15.50
C THR A 37 14.69 -1.70 -14.76
N ARG A 38 13.59 -1.32 -15.41
CA ARG A 38 12.54 -0.51 -14.80
C ARG A 38 11.19 -1.21 -14.92
N ILE A 39 10.62 -1.59 -13.79
CA ILE A 39 9.35 -2.29 -13.69
C ILE A 39 8.27 -1.29 -13.27
N LYS A 40 7.21 -1.18 -14.07
CA LYS A 40 6.11 -0.25 -13.78
C LYS A 40 5.29 -0.68 -12.58
N ARG A 41 5.05 -1.98 -12.46
CA ARG A 41 4.31 -2.55 -11.34
C ARG A 41 4.76 -3.97 -11.07
N LEU A 42 5.25 -4.23 -9.87
CA LEU A 42 5.60 -5.56 -9.39
C LEU A 42 4.62 -5.92 -8.28
N ALA A 43 3.78 -6.91 -8.50
CA ALA A 43 2.92 -7.47 -7.46
C ALA A 43 3.54 -8.78 -6.95
N VAL A 44 3.59 -8.95 -5.64
CA VAL A 44 4.15 -10.11 -4.96
C VAL A 44 3.16 -10.65 -3.93
N SER A 45 3.08 -11.97 -3.82
CA SER A 45 2.10 -12.68 -2.99
C SER A 45 2.73 -14.01 -2.56
N SER A 46 2.80 -14.28 -1.25
CA SER A 46 3.46 -15.47 -0.70
C SER A 46 4.85 -15.74 -1.29
N PHE A 47 5.63 -14.68 -1.53
CA PHE A 47 6.92 -14.79 -2.21
C PHE A 47 7.94 -13.81 -1.67
N ASP A 48 9.16 -14.31 -1.46
CA ASP A 48 10.30 -13.51 -1.04
C ASP A 48 10.96 -12.83 -2.24
N ILE A 49 10.74 -11.52 -2.36
CA ILE A 49 11.28 -10.69 -3.44
C ILE A 49 12.80 -10.72 -3.53
N THR A 50 13.52 -11.07 -2.46
CA THR A 50 15.00 -11.18 -2.50
C THR A 50 15.50 -12.35 -3.33
N GLN A 51 14.63 -13.33 -3.61
CA GLN A 51 14.94 -14.43 -4.52
C GLN A 51 14.99 -13.97 -5.99
N MET A 52 14.49 -12.77 -6.29
CA MET A 52 14.63 -12.16 -7.61
C MET A 52 15.96 -11.41 -7.71
N ASN A 53 16.64 -11.56 -8.85
CA ASN A 53 17.82 -10.74 -9.14
C ASN A 53 17.40 -9.36 -9.64
N LEU A 54 17.11 -8.46 -8.69
CA LEU A 54 16.65 -7.09 -8.93
C LEU A 54 17.77 -6.05 -8.83
N LYS A 55 19.04 -6.44 -8.95
CA LYS A 55 20.17 -5.51 -8.82
C LYS A 55 20.00 -4.27 -9.70
N ASN A 56 20.14 -3.09 -9.12
CA ASN A 56 19.97 -1.78 -9.78
C ASN A 56 18.59 -1.61 -10.47
N THR A 57 17.57 -2.35 -10.04
CA THR A 57 16.23 -2.28 -10.63
C THR A 57 15.41 -1.18 -9.99
N HIS A 58 14.66 -0.46 -10.82
CA HIS A 58 13.70 0.54 -10.38
C HIS A 58 12.27 0.01 -10.48
N VAL A 59 11.61 -0.18 -9.33
CA VAL A 59 10.20 -0.56 -9.24
C VAL A 59 9.37 0.69 -8.93
N GLU A 60 8.50 1.10 -9.85
CA GLU A 60 7.62 2.27 -9.62
C GLU A 60 6.53 1.99 -8.60
N GLU A 61 5.91 0.81 -8.67
CA GLU A 61 4.89 0.38 -7.73
C GLU A 61 5.13 -1.07 -7.32
N LEU A 62 5.43 -1.28 -6.04
CA LEU A 62 5.41 -2.59 -5.39
C LEU A 62 4.03 -2.82 -4.78
N VAL A 63 3.36 -3.91 -5.14
CA VAL A 63 2.09 -4.32 -4.55
C VAL A 63 2.32 -5.53 -3.66
N LEU A 64 2.14 -5.34 -2.36
CA LEU A 64 2.20 -6.42 -1.36
C LEU A 64 0.79 -7.00 -1.21
N VAL A 65 0.55 -8.21 -1.72
CA VAL A 65 -0.81 -8.75 -1.84
C VAL A 65 -1.31 -9.40 -0.55
N ASP A 66 -0.42 -10.01 0.23
CA ASP A 66 -0.71 -10.77 1.46
C ASP A 66 0.37 -10.57 2.54
N GLU A 67 0.10 -11.09 3.74
CA GLU A 67 0.95 -10.89 4.92
C GLU A 67 2.35 -11.48 4.73
N GLU A 68 2.48 -12.61 4.04
CA GLU A 68 3.78 -13.24 3.80
C GLU A 68 4.66 -12.35 2.92
N ALA A 69 4.13 -11.85 1.80
CA ALA A 69 4.88 -10.91 0.95
C ALA A 69 5.25 -9.62 1.71
N LEU A 70 4.37 -9.14 2.58
CA LEU A 70 4.66 -7.99 3.45
C LEU A 70 5.81 -8.28 4.42
N GLU A 71 5.80 -9.43 5.07
CA GLU A 71 6.83 -9.84 6.03
C GLU A 71 8.19 -10.03 5.35
N PHE A 72 8.22 -10.74 4.22
CA PHE A 72 9.45 -10.89 3.43
C PHE A 72 10.02 -9.54 3.01
N PHE A 73 9.16 -8.65 2.49
CA PHE A 73 9.61 -7.33 2.07
C PHE A 73 10.14 -6.50 3.24
N TYR A 74 9.42 -6.48 4.37
CA TYR A 74 9.83 -5.71 5.55
C TYR A 74 11.18 -6.16 6.11
N ASN A 75 11.40 -7.48 6.17
CA ASN A 75 12.65 -8.06 6.68
C ASN A 75 13.84 -7.86 5.72
N SER A 76 13.58 -7.64 4.42
CA SER A 76 14.62 -7.48 3.41
C SER A 76 14.89 -6.04 2.98
N THR A 77 14.06 -5.08 3.38
CA THR A 77 14.12 -3.68 2.92
C THR A 77 15.51 -3.05 3.09
N GLU A 78 16.22 -3.32 4.19
CA GLU A 78 17.54 -2.72 4.45
C GLU A 78 18.67 -3.32 3.60
N ASN A 79 18.47 -4.52 3.06
CA ASN A 79 19.50 -5.27 2.33
C ASN A 79 19.21 -5.41 0.83
N SER A 80 18.16 -4.74 0.33
CA SER A 80 17.74 -4.87 -1.06
C SER A 80 18.59 -4.04 -2.01
N GLU A 81 19.07 -4.67 -3.09
CA GLU A 81 19.82 -3.99 -4.18
C GLU A 81 18.91 -3.30 -5.22
N PHE A 82 17.65 -3.08 -4.89
CA PHE A 82 16.66 -2.46 -5.78
C PHE A 82 15.95 -1.31 -5.08
N TYR A 83 15.34 -0.44 -5.88
CA TYR A 83 14.65 0.75 -5.39
C TYR A 83 13.14 0.66 -5.67
N VAL A 84 12.33 1.04 -4.69
CA VAL A 84 10.87 1.11 -4.78
C VAL A 84 10.41 2.56 -4.64
N GLU A 85 9.73 3.10 -5.64
CA GLU A 85 9.18 4.46 -5.56
C GLU A 85 7.92 4.49 -4.67
N LYS A 86 6.99 3.57 -4.90
CA LYS A 86 5.68 3.55 -4.23
C LYS A 86 5.30 2.14 -3.80
N VAL A 87 4.62 2.05 -2.66
CA VAL A 87 4.02 0.79 -2.19
C VAL A 87 2.50 0.85 -2.23
N SER A 88 1.88 -0.27 -2.60
CA SER A 88 0.44 -0.49 -2.59
C SER A 88 0.11 -1.72 -1.75
N PHE A 89 -0.90 -1.60 -0.91
CA PHE A 89 -1.32 -2.63 0.03
C PHE A 89 -2.54 -3.40 -0.49
N GLY A 90 -2.40 -4.71 -0.61
CA GLY A 90 -3.47 -5.63 -1.02
C GLY A 90 -4.61 -5.73 -0.02
N ASN A 91 -5.74 -6.27 -0.46
CA ASN A 91 -6.96 -6.38 0.35
C ASN A 91 -6.93 -7.55 1.36
N LYS A 92 -5.97 -8.47 1.24
CA LYS A 92 -5.80 -9.60 2.18
C LYS A 92 -4.94 -9.23 3.39
N LEU A 93 -4.35 -8.04 3.39
CA LEU A 93 -3.54 -7.57 4.50
C LEU A 93 -4.39 -7.26 5.72
N ASN A 94 -3.83 -7.56 6.89
CA ASN A 94 -4.34 -7.16 8.17
C ASN A 94 -3.75 -5.78 8.50
N PRO A 95 -4.50 -4.68 8.34
CA PRO A 95 -3.99 -3.33 8.62
C PRO A 95 -3.72 -3.10 10.12
N LYS A 96 -4.00 -4.09 10.97
CA LYS A 96 -3.66 -4.05 12.40
C LYS A 96 -2.38 -4.82 12.70
N SER A 97 -1.74 -5.52 11.75
CA SER A 97 -0.49 -6.23 12.03
C SER A 97 0.64 -5.23 12.33
N GLU A 98 1.56 -5.62 13.21
CA GLU A 98 2.68 -4.76 13.61
C GLU A 98 3.59 -4.45 12.42
N THR A 99 3.90 -5.46 11.61
CA THR A 99 4.71 -5.33 10.38
C THR A 99 4.12 -4.31 9.41
N PHE A 100 2.81 -4.34 9.19
CA PHE A 100 2.11 -3.38 8.33
C PHE A 100 2.28 -1.94 8.83
N LEU A 101 2.07 -1.74 10.13
CA LEU A 101 2.14 -0.41 10.76
C LEU A 101 3.57 0.13 10.74
N ARG A 102 4.56 -0.70 11.02
CA ARG A 102 5.98 -0.33 10.95
C ARG A 102 6.40 0.02 9.54
N LEU A 103 5.93 -0.71 8.53
CA LEU A 103 6.24 -0.34 7.14
C LEU A 103 5.65 1.02 6.77
N ILE A 104 4.42 1.32 7.20
CA ILE A 104 3.82 2.66 7.01
C ILE A 104 4.64 3.74 7.72
N GLU A 105 5.07 3.48 8.95
CA GLU A 105 5.92 4.39 9.72
C GLU A 105 7.24 4.66 8.99
N ARG A 106 7.96 3.64 8.53
CA ARG A 106 9.20 3.78 7.74
C ARG A 106 9.04 4.65 6.50
N VAL A 107 7.97 4.40 5.72
CA VAL A 107 7.66 5.18 4.51
C VAL A 107 7.40 6.65 4.88
N HIS A 108 6.74 6.89 6.00
CA HIS A 108 6.35 8.23 6.42
C HIS A 108 7.50 9.01 7.07
N GLU A 109 8.37 8.33 7.82
CA GLU A 109 9.58 8.91 8.41
C GLU A 109 10.69 9.15 7.39
N GLY A 110 10.53 8.66 6.15
CA GLY A 110 11.45 8.89 5.06
C GLY A 110 12.76 8.11 5.21
N GLU A 111 12.69 6.91 5.80
CA GLU A 111 13.84 6.00 5.90
C GLU A 111 14.40 5.75 4.49
N THR A 112 15.73 5.84 4.33
CA THR A 112 16.37 5.82 2.99
C THR A 112 16.10 4.54 2.21
N ALA A 113 15.98 3.40 2.90
CA ALA A 113 15.71 2.10 2.31
C ALA A 113 14.21 1.85 2.04
N ALA A 114 13.31 2.65 2.62
CA ALA A 114 11.88 2.45 2.50
C ALA A 114 11.32 3.00 1.17
N PRO A 115 10.15 2.50 0.71
CA PRO A 115 9.42 3.14 -0.36
C PRO A 115 9.15 4.62 -0.05
N ARG A 116 9.18 5.49 -1.06
CA ARG A 116 9.01 6.94 -0.82
C ARG A 116 7.59 7.35 -0.50
N LYS A 117 6.60 6.58 -0.97
CA LYS A 117 5.18 6.93 -0.88
C LYS A 117 4.29 5.70 -0.76
N ILE A 118 3.14 5.87 -0.12
CA ILE A 118 2.04 4.92 -0.20
C ILE A 118 1.14 5.34 -1.36
N LYS A 119 1.03 4.47 -2.36
CA LYS A 119 0.11 4.69 -3.48
C LYS A 119 -1.30 4.28 -3.10
N ASN A 120 -1.52 3.00 -2.77
CA ASN A 120 -2.86 2.50 -2.48
C ASN A 120 -2.93 1.88 -1.08
N LEU A 121 -3.91 2.30 -0.29
CA LEU A 121 -4.22 1.75 1.03
C LEU A 121 -5.65 1.16 1.03
N VAL A 122 -5.75 -0.16 1.16
CA VAL A 122 -7.04 -0.86 1.21
C VAL A 122 -7.34 -1.29 2.64
N LEU A 123 -8.39 -0.72 3.23
CA LEU A 123 -8.87 -1.03 4.57
C LEU A 123 -10.18 -1.82 4.47
N GLY A 124 -10.05 -3.14 4.62
CA GLY A 124 -11.15 -4.10 4.57
C GLY A 124 -12.19 -3.91 5.69
N ARG A 125 -13.23 -4.76 5.67
CA ARG A 125 -14.43 -4.63 6.51
C ARG A 125 -14.11 -4.35 7.98
N ASN A 126 -14.56 -3.20 8.48
CA ASN A 126 -14.46 -2.78 9.89
C ASN A 126 -13.04 -2.64 10.43
N SER A 127 -12.05 -2.45 9.55
CA SER A 127 -10.65 -2.33 9.97
C SER A 127 -10.22 -0.88 10.17
N PHE A 128 -10.90 0.09 9.55
CA PHE A 128 -10.51 1.51 9.50
C PHE A 128 -10.29 2.15 10.88
N PHE A 129 -11.28 2.04 11.78
CA PHE A 129 -11.16 2.66 13.10
C PHE A 129 -10.07 2.02 13.96
N GLY A 130 -9.92 0.69 13.90
CA GLY A 130 -8.82 0.02 14.60
C GLY A 130 -7.46 0.36 14.01
N PHE A 131 -7.37 0.57 12.70
CA PHE A 131 -6.16 1.06 12.04
C PHE A 131 -5.77 2.46 12.53
N LEU A 132 -6.73 3.39 12.59
CA LEU A 132 -6.50 4.75 13.10
C LEU A 132 -6.03 4.77 14.57
N GLU A 133 -6.61 3.89 15.39
CA GLU A 133 -6.23 3.76 16.80
C GLU A 133 -4.79 3.27 16.94
N LYS A 134 -4.36 2.30 16.13
CA LYS A 134 -2.99 1.80 16.17
C LYS A 134 -1.98 2.80 15.60
N THR A 135 -2.34 3.49 14.53
CA THR A 135 -1.49 4.50 13.88
C THR A 135 -1.37 5.81 14.63
N ARG A 136 -2.08 5.99 15.76
CA ARG A 136 -1.88 7.15 16.66
C ARG A 136 -0.45 7.29 17.19
N ARG A 137 0.34 6.20 17.11
CA ARG A 137 1.75 6.13 17.53
C ARG A 137 2.67 6.86 16.56
N ILE A 138 2.29 7.00 15.29
CA ILE A 138 3.07 7.71 14.27
C ILE A 138 3.15 9.19 14.67
N SER A 139 4.36 9.73 14.72
CA SER A 139 4.67 11.06 15.26
C SER A 139 3.84 12.19 14.66
N GLN A 140 3.69 12.23 13.33
CA GLN A 140 2.93 13.29 12.65
C GLN A 140 1.42 13.09 12.69
N ARG A 141 0.96 11.86 13.03
CA ARG A 141 -0.45 11.44 13.02
C ARG A 141 -1.16 11.73 11.68
N LYS A 142 -0.41 11.88 10.59
CA LYS A 142 -0.93 12.06 9.23
C LYS A 142 -0.34 10.98 8.34
N ILE A 143 -1.20 10.24 7.67
CA ILE A 143 -0.78 9.17 6.75
C ILE A 143 -1.10 9.63 5.35
N HIS A 144 -0.06 9.89 4.55
CA HIS A 144 -0.21 10.36 3.18
C HIS A 144 -0.32 9.18 2.22
N VAL A 145 -1.40 9.16 1.43
CA VAL A 145 -1.66 8.13 0.41
C VAL A 145 -2.14 8.78 -0.89
N GLU A 146 -1.84 8.17 -2.04
CA GLU A 146 -2.46 8.61 -3.30
C GLU A 146 -3.94 8.19 -3.36
N GLU A 147 -4.21 6.95 -2.99
CA GLU A 147 -5.52 6.31 -3.11
C GLU A 147 -5.86 5.56 -1.81
N VAL A 148 -7.12 5.68 -1.36
CA VAL A 148 -7.64 4.92 -0.23
C VAL A 148 -8.97 4.26 -0.58
N VAL A 149 -9.12 3.00 -0.19
CA VAL A 149 -10.36 2.24 -0.28
C VAL A 149 -10.75 1.78 1.12
N VAL A 150 -11.93 2.20 1.60
CA VAL A 150 -12.41 1.88 2.94
C VAL A 150 -13.74 1.16 2.85
N THR A 151 -13.84 0.00 3.50
CA THR A 151 -15.11 -0.67 3.77
C THR A 151 -15.37 -0.67 5.27
N GLN A 152 -16.24 0.21 5.76
CA GLN A 152 -16.55 0.33 7.18
C GLN A 152 -18.04 0.12 7.40
N ASN A 153 -18.43 -1.00 7.99
CA ASN A 153 -19.81 -1.29 8.32
C ASN A 153 -20.12 -0.92 9.79
N GLY A 154 -21.39 -0.85 10.13
CA GLY A 154 -21.87 -0.64 11.50
C GLY A 154 -21.89 0.82 11.98
N LYS A 155 -22.37 1.02 13.22
CA LYS A 155 -22.66 2.34 13.81
C LYS A 155 -21.49 2.97 14.59
N GLY A 156 -20.28 2.47 14.43
CA GLY A 156 -19.09 2.98 15.13
C GLY A 156 -18.96 4.50 14.99
N THR A 157 -18.66 5.18 16.09
CA THR A 157 -18.40 6.63 16.14
C THR A 157 -16.99 6.99 15.69
N GLY A 158 -16.09 6.01 15.68
CA GLY A 158 -14.66 6.20 15.44
C GLY A 158 -13.89 6.43 16.74
N PRO A 159 -12.56 6.29 16.69
CA PRO A 159 -11.70 6.49 17.86
C PRO A 159 -11.52 7.98 18.16
N GLU A 160 -11.30 8.31 19.42
CA GLU A 160 -10.88 9.66 19.85
C GLU A 160 -9.42 9.90 19.48
N THR A 161 -9.17 10.21 18.21
CA THR A 161 -7.82 10.45 17.69
C THR A 161 -7.75 11.66 16.77
N SER A 162 -6.62 12.36 16.83
CA SER A 162 -6.25 13.38 15.86
C SER A 162 -5.62 12.79 14.60
N THR A 163 -5.47 11.46 14.49
CA THR A 163 -4.92 10.80 13.30
C THR A 163 -5.78 11.08 12.08
N ARG A 164 -5.15 11.43 10.96
CA ARG A 164 -5.80 11.69 9.67
C ARG A 164 -5.12 10.92 8.55
N ILE A 165 -5.91 10.50 7.57
CA ILE A 165 -5.39 9.99 6.29
C ILE A 165 -5.54 11.10 5.27
N VAL A 166 -4.41 11.56 4.73
CA VAL A 166 -4.35 12.59 3.70
C VAL A 166 -4.35 11.89 2.34
N VAL A 167 -5.39 12.12 1.55
CA VAL A 167 -5.61 11.44 0.27
C VAL A 167 -5.41 12.42 -0.87
N SER A 168 -4.45 12.18 -1.75
CA SER A 168 -4.13 13.14 -2.81
C SER A 168 -4.90 12.93 -4.11
N LYS A 169 -5.30 11.71 -4.47
CA LYS A 169 -5.89 11.43 -5.80
C LYS A 169 -7.27 10.81 -5.77
N LYS A 170 -7.49 9.78 -4.94
CA LYS A 170 -8.73 9.00 -5.03
C LYS A 170 -9.17 8.44 -3.68
N ILE A 171 -10.45 8.59 -3.37
CA ILE A 171 -11.09 7.98 -2.22
C ILE A 171 -12.31 7.15 -2.64
N SER A 172 -12.42 5.95 -2.08
CA SER A 172 -13.61 5.11 -2.17
C SER A 172 -14.03 4.66 -0.78
N ILE A 173 -15.25 4.98 -0.38
CA ILE A 173 -15.81 4.61 0.93
C ILE A 173 -17.10 3.83 0.69
N THR A 174 -17.19 2.67 1.31
CA THR A 174 -18.40 1.87 1.39
C THR A 174 -18.83 1.73 2.85
N GLY A 175 -20.09 2.09 3.15
CA GLY A 175 -20.70 1.95 4.47
C GLY A 175 -20.78 3.25 5.27
N ASN A 176 -20.15 3.29 6.44
CA ASN A 176 -20.28 4.34 7.44
C ASN A 176 -19.56 5.63 7.03
N ALA A 177 -20.34 6.66 6.70
CA ALA A 177 -19.84 7.97 6.28
C ALA A 177 -18.95 8.67 7.33
N ARG A 178 -18.99 8.31 8.61
CA ARG A 178 -18.12 8.89 9.65
C ARG A 178 -16.63 8.66 9.41
N VAL A 179 -16.27 7.73 8.52
CA VAL A 179 -14.90 7.60 8.00
C VAL A 179 -14.37 8.95 7.49
N LEU A 180 -15.21 9.75 6.84
CA LEU A 180 -14.83 11.06 6.30
C LEU A 180 -14.29 12.04 7.34
N LEU A 181 -14.67 11.89 8.61
CA LEU A 181 -14.17 12.74 9.71
C LEU A 181 -12.66 12.59 9.97
N PHE A 182 -12.06 11.53 9.45
CA PHE A 182 -10.65 11.19 9.61
C PHE A 182 -9.86 11.30 8.30
N ILE A 183 -10.48 11.87 7.26
CA ILE A 183 -9.87 12.07 5.94
C ILE A 183 -9.58 13.56 5.74
N GLU A 184 -8.40 13.86 5.23
CA GLU A 184 -8.04 15.15 4.64
C GLU A 184 -7.83 14.96 3.14
N LEU A 185 -8.34 15.89 2.32
CA LEU A 185 -8.19 15.83 0.88
C LEU A 185 -7.01 16.69 0.42
N GLY A 186 -6.22 16.15 -0.50
CA GLY A 186 -5.18 16.89 -1.19
C GLY A 186 -5.73 17.80 -2.29
N PRO A 187 -4.87 18.64 -2.89
CA PRO A 187 -5.29 19.65 -3.85
C PRO A 187 -6.04 19.12 -5.08
N GLU A 188 -5.75 17.90 -5.54
CA GLU A 188 -6.41 17.31 -6.72
C GLU A 188 -7.89 16.94 -6.45
N LEU A 189 -8.26 16.84 -5.17
CA LEU A 189 -9.62 16.51 -4.71
C LEU A 189 -10.37 17.74 -4.17
N ASN A 190 -9.89 18.95 -4.43
CA ASN A 190 -10.46 20.21 -3.92
C ASN A 190 -11.88 20.53 -4.43
N HIS A 191 -12.37 19.82 -5.45
CA HIS A 191 -13.71 19.97 -5.97
C HIS A 191 -14.77 19.33 -5.05
N LEU A 192 -14.35 18.51 -4.08
CA LEU A 192 -15.23 17.91 -3.08
C LEU A 192 -15.22 18.78 -1.80
N ASP A 193 -16.37 19.35 -1.46
CA ASP A 193 -16.56 20.08 -0.19
C ASP A 193 -16.61 19.09 0.99
N ILE A 194 -15.42 18.67 1.42
CA ILE A 194 -15.25 17.73 2.52
C ILE A 194 -15.72 18.33 3.84
N ASP A 195 -15.62 19.63 4.02
CA ASP A 195 -15.99 20.31 5.26
C ASP A 195 -17.51 20.22 5.48
N GLU A 196 -18.30 20.46 4.44
CA GLU A 196 -19.75 20.31 4.50
C GLU A 196 -20.16 18.85 4.76
N LEU A 197 -19.54 17.88 4.07
CA LEU A 197 -19.79 16.45 4.31
C LEU A 197 -19.45 16.05 5.75
N GLN A 198 -18.34 16.55 6.29
CA GLN A 198 -17.93 16.30 7.68
C GLN A 198 -18.90 16.95 8.68
N ARG A 199 -19.41 18.17 8.43
CA ARG A 199 -20.45 18.81 9.26
C ARG A 199 -21.72 17.97 9.31
N GLN A 200 -22.15 17.43 8.17
CA GLN A 200 -23.30 16.54 8.11
C GLN A 200 -23.06 15.26 8.91
N CYS A 201 -21.87 14.66 8.82
CA CYS A 201 -21.51 13.47 9.60
C CYS A 201 -21.49 13.69 11.12
N ARG A 202 -21.26 14.93 11.59
CA ARG A 202 -21.30 15.32 13.01
C ARG A 202 -22.71 15.64 13.51
N SER A 203 -23.67 15.84 12.61
CA SER A 203 -25.00 16.27 12.98
C SER A 203 -25.81 15.15 13.64
N PRO A 204 -26.47 15.39 14.80
CA PRO A 204 -27.29 14.38 15.50
C PRO A 204 -28.47 13.84 14.69
N ARG A 205 -28.86 14.54 13.61
CA ARG A 205 -30.05 14.26 12.81
C ARG A 205 -29.89 13.13 11.79
N ILE A 206 -28.68 12.65 11.54
CA ILE A 206 -28.49 11.47 10.67
C ILE A 206 -28.71 10.21 11.51
N VAL A 207 -29.99 9.90 11.74
CA VAL A 207 -30.39 8.51 12.02
C VAL A 207 -30.14 7.75 10.73
N LEU A 208 -29.07 6.97 10.67
CA LEU A 208 -28.87 5.97 9.61
C LEU A 208 -30.11 5.06 9.63
N ARG A 209 -31.07 5.33 8.75
CA ARG A 209 -32.25 4.49 8.58
C ARG A 209 -31.75 3.11 8.14
N SER A 210 -31.86 2.15 9.05
CA SER A 210 -31.73 0.74 8.72
C SER A 210 -32.92 0.35 7.85
N THR A 211 -32.68 0.06 6.57
CA THR A 211 -33.60 -0.79 5.82
C THR A 211 -33.57 -2.16 6.49
N SER A 212 -34.72 -2.55 7.00
CA SER A 212 -35.02 -3.85 7.64
C SER A 212 -34.87 -4.98 6.64
#